data_AF-A0A5B1CEG5-F1
#
_entry.id   AF-A0A5B1CEG5-F1
#
_cell.length_a   1.000
_cell.length_b   1.000
_cell.length_c   1.000
_cell.angle_alpha   90.00
_cell.angle_beta   90.00
_cell.angle_gamma   90.00
#
_symmetry.space_group_name_H-M   'P 1'
#
loop_
_entity.id
_entity.type
_entity.pdbx_description
1 polymer ?
#
loop_
_entity_poly.entity_id
_entity_poly.type
_entity_poly.pdbx_seq_one_letter_code
_entity_poly.pdbx_strand_id
1 'polypeptide(L)'
;MLHYTDQDGWNAIRSQVDWMFRAQQPPSDHPSGAYFTTLPPDTTNLAKKLRIPRRKIEFVFCFSRTDELSQIAGGRGDFIWYSPNDYEVKKEQQNDHGKSDEGACT
;
A
#
# COMPACT_ATOMS: atom_id res chain seq x y z
N MET A 1 6.58 -5.35 -0.99
CA MET A 1 5.64 -4.26 -1.31
C MET A 1 4.97 -3.79 -0.06
N LEU A 2 4.62 -2.50 -0.03
CA LEU A 2 4.02 -1.84 1.11
C LEU A 2 2.69 -1.21 0.71
N HIS A 3 1.65 -1.41 1.51
CA HIS A 3 0.38 -0.70 1.41
C HIS A 3 0.12 0.07 2.68
N TYR A 4 0.02 1.39 2.58
CA TYR A 4 -0.31 2.25 3.70
C TYR A 4 -1.80 2.54 3.75
N THR A 5 -2.37 2.52 4.95
CA THR A 5 -3.79 2.78 5.16
C THR A 5 -4.09 3.45 6.50
N ASP A 6 -5.36 3.79 6.70
CA ASP A 6 -5.90 4.31 7.97
C ASP A 6 -6.53 3.19 8.79
N GLN A 7 -6.99 3.52 10.00
CA GLN A 7 -7.61 2.58 10.95
C GLN A 7 -8.74 1.73 10.34
N ASP A 8 -9.59 2.33 9.49
CA ASP A 8 -10.72 1.64 8.86
C ASP A 8 -10.23 0.62 7.82
N GLY A 9 -9.32 1.03 6.94
CA GLY A 9 -8.72 0.10 5.98
C GLY A 9 -7.92 -1.01 6.67
N TRP A 10 -7.20 -0.67 7.74
CA TRP A 10 -6.49 -1.63 8.59
C TRP A 10 -7.42 -2.69 9.18
N ASN A 11 -8.52 -2.26 9.83
CA ASN A 11 -9.53 -3.16 10.38
C ASN A 11 -10.12 -4.08 9.30
N ALA A 12 -10.44 -3.53 8.13
CA ALA A 12 -11.10 -4.26 7.05
C ALA A 12 -10.21 -5.32 6.39
N ILE A 13 -8.91 -5.03 6.22
CA ILE A 13 -7.98 -5.92 5.51
C ILE A 13 -7.42 -6.97 6.47
N ARG A 14 -6.98 -6.58 7.67
CA ARG A 14 -6.31 -7.51 8.61
C ARG A 14 -7.21 -8.64 9.12
N SER A 15 -8.53 -8.47 9.05
CA SER A 15 -9.50 -9.48 9.48
C SER A 15 -9.66 -10.62 8.48
N GLN A 16 -9.07 -10.52 7.29
CA GLN A 16 -9.19 -11.49 6.21
C GLN A 16 -8.04 -12.49 6.27
N VAL A 17 -8.29 -13.73 5.84
CA VAL A 17 -7.24 -14.77 5.73
C VAL A 17 -6.24 -14.39 4.64
N ASP A 18 -6.76 -14.08 3.46
CA ASP A 18 -6.00 -13.48 2.36
C ASP A 18 -6.32 -11.98 2.34
N TRP A 19 -5.30 -11.13 2.22
CA TRP A 19 -5.50 -9.68 2.26
C TRP A 19 -5.98 -9.20 0.89
N MET A 20 -7.24 -8.74 0.83
CA MET A 20 -7.79 -8.13 -0.38
C MET A 20 -7.62 -6.61 -0.36
N PHE A 21 -6.81 -6.08 -1.28
CA PHE A 21 -6.67 -4.65 -1.51
C PHE A 21 -7.57 -4.21 -2.67
N ARG A 22 -8.63 -3.47 -2.36
CA ARG A 22 -9.61 -3.07 -3.38
C ARG A 22 -9.09 -1.96 -4.30
N ALA A 23 -9.29 -2.12 -5.59
CA ALA A 23 -9.05 -1.07 -6.56
C ALA A 23 -10.11 0.02 -6.45
N GLN A 24 -9.64 1.27 -6.35
CA GLN A 24 -10.52 2.43 -6.26
C GLN A 24 -9.93 3.59 -7.04
N GLN A 25 -10.81 4.49 -7.49
CA GLN A 25 -10.40 5.74 -8.12
C GLN A 25 -9.77 6.66 -7.05
N PRO A 26 -8.47 6.99 -7.15
CA PRO A 26 -7.87 7.96 -6.24
C PRO A 26 -8.48 9.36 -6.48
N PRO A 27 -8.37 10.29 -5.51
CA PRO A 27 -8.87 11.67 -5.62
C PRO A 27 -8.04 12.57 -6.58
N SER A 28 -7.50 11.98 -7.64
CA SER A 28 -6.60 12.58 -8.64
C SER A 28 -6.80 11.88 -9.98
N ASP A 29 -6.26 12.42 -11.06
CA ASP A 29 -6.35 11.86 -12.43
C ASP A 29 -5.54 10.55 -12.64
N HIS A 30 -5.02 9.97 -11.57
CA HIS A 30 -4.37 8.66 -11.65
C HIS A 30 -5.38 7.54 -11.91
N PRO A 31 -4.97 6.41 -12.53
CA PRO A 31 -5.88 5.31 -12.83
C PRO A 31 -6.63 4.80 -11.60
N SER A 32 -7.83 4.24 -11.77
CA SER A 32 -8.41 3.41 -10.71
C SER A 32 -7.50 2.22 -10.46
N GLY A 33 -7.27 1.87 -9.19
CA GLY A 33 -6.40 0.76 -8.85
C GLY A 33 -6.13 0.58 -7.37
N ALA A 34 -5.54 -0.56 -7.04
CA ALA A 34 -4.95 -0.84 -5.73
C ALA A 34 -3.48 -0.40 -5.76
N TYR A 35 -3.11 0.52 -4.88
CA TYR A 35 -1.82 1.20 -4.92
C TYR A 35 -0.86 0.70 -3.84
N PHE A 36 0.41 0.61 -4.21
CA PHE A 36 1.49 0.08 -3.38
C PHE A 36 2.76 0.90 -3.57
N THR A 37 3.68 0.77 -2.62
CA THR A 37 4.97 1.43 -2.69
C THR A 37 6.12 0.57 -2.21
N THR A 38 7.33 0.96 -2.59
CA THR A 38 8.60 0.42 -2.08
C THR A 38 9.22 1.29 -0.99
N LEU A 39 8.61 2.44 -0.64
CA LEU A 39 9.14 3.35 0.38
C LEU A 39 8.81 2.88 1.81
N PRO A 40 9.82 2.57 2.66
CA PRO A 40 9.62 2.07 4.02
C PRO A 40 9.05 3.13 4.98
N PRO A 41 8.48 2.71 6.14
CA PRO A 41 7.81 3.61 7.09
C PRO A 41 8.70 4.73 7.65
N ASP A 42 9.99 4.46 7.79
CA ASP A 42 11.02 5.39 8.27
C ASP A 42 11.42 6.47 7.23
N THR A 43 10.87 6.38 6.01
CA THR A 43 11.14 7.35 4.96
C THR A 43 10.78 8.77 5.40
N THR A 44 11.77 9.66 5.40
CA THR A 44 11.57 11.07 5.72
C THR A 44 10.52 11.71 4.81
N ASN A 45 9.52 12.37 5.41
CA ASN A 45 8.39 13.00 4.72
C ASN A 45 7.56 12.03 3.85
N LEU A 46 7.40 10.77 4.27
CA LEU A 46 6.70 9.72 3.53
C LEU A 46 5.34 10.16 2.95
N ALA A 47 4.42 10.66 3.78
CA ALA A 47 3.09 11.10 3.32
C ALA A 47 3.15 12.15 2.19
N LYS A 48 4.12 13.08 2.25
CA LYS A 48 4.35 14.09 1.21
C LYS A 48 4.90 13.47 -0.08
N LYS A 49 5.86 12.53 0.03
CA LYS A 49 6.40 11.81 -1.13
C LYS A 49 5.34 10.97 -1.84
N LEU A 50 4.50 10.27 -1.07
CA LEU A 50 3.39 9.47 -1.58
C LEU A 50 2.20 10.34 -2.06
N ARG A 51 2.13 11.60 -1.63
CA ARG A 51 1.00 12.53 -1.86
C ARG A 51 -0.33 12.00 -1.30
N ILE A 52 -0.29 11.47 -0.08
CA ILE A 52 -1.48 11.00 0.65
C ILE A 52 -1.62 11.73 1.99
N PRO A 53 -2.84 11.81 2.57
CA PRO A 53 -3.03 12.37 3.90
C PRO A 53 -2.22 11.64 4.97
N ARG A 54 -1.75 12.35 6.00
CA ARG A 54 -0.96 11.74 7.10
C ARG A 54 -1.67 10.58 7.80
N ARG A 55 -2.99 10.63 7.96
CA ARG A 55 -3.76 9.52 8.54
C ARG A 55 -3.66 8.22 7.74
N LYS A 56 -3.38 8.30 6.43
CA LYS A 56 -3.25 7.12 5.56
C LYS A 56 -1.90 6.42 5.71
N ILE A 57 -0.96 6.94 6.50
CA ILE A 57 0.30 6.26 6.83
C ILE A 57 0.31 5.71 8.25
N GLU A 58 -0.85 5.64 8.92
CA GLU A 58 -0.94 5.15 10.29
C GLU A 58 -0.64 3.65 10.39
N PHE A 59 -1.13 2.87 9.41
CA PHE A 59 -0.89 1.44 9.32
C PHE A 59 -0.23 1.05 8.00
N VAL A 60 0.50 -0.05 8.02
CA VAL A 60 1.19 -0.61 6.87
C VAL A 60 0.98 -2.13 6.78
N PHE A 61 0.81 -2.62 5.55
CA PHE A 61 0.85 -4.04 5.21
C PHE A 61 2.02 -4.33 4.29
N CYS A 62 2.67 -5.47 4.51
CA CYS A 62 3.93 -5.79 3.85
C CYS A 62 3.89 -7.21 3.34
N PHE A 63 4.19 -7.34 2.06
CA PHE A 63 4.01 -8.60 1.36
C PHE A 63 4.99 -8.73 0.20
N SER A 64 5.23 -9.96 -0.21
CA SER A 64 6.06 -10.28 -1.36
C SER A 64 5.32 -9.96 -2.66
N ARG A 65 5.98 -9.22 -3.55
CA ARG A 65 5.41 -8.73 -4.81
C ARG A 65 5.09 -9.89 -5.78
N THR A 66 4.01 -9.78 -6.56
CA THR A 66 3.85 -10.50 -7.83
C THR A 66 4.17 -9.62 -9.04
N ASP A 67 4.48 -10.25 -10.18
CA ASP A 67 4.87 -9.57 -11.43
C ASP A 67 3.73 -8.76 -12.08
N GLU A 68 2.52 -8.80 -11.50
CA GLU A 68 1.29 -8.22 -12.04
C GLU A 68 1.14 -6.71 -11.79
N LEU A 69 2.02 -6.11 -10.98
CA LEU A 69 1.96 -4.68 -10.65
C LEU A 69 2.64 -3.82 -11.73
N SER A 70 1.98 -2.74 -12.12
CA SER A 70 2.50 -1.74 -13.06
C SER A 70 2.94 -0.47 -12.34
N GLN A 71 3.93 0.25 -12.87
CA GLN A 71 4.30 1.58 -12.36
C GLN A 71 3.34 2.64 -12.91
N ILE A 72 3.11 3.70 -12.13
CA ILE A 72 2.45 4.89 -12.67
C ILE A 72 3.43 5.73 -13.49
N ALA A 73 2.92 6.45 -14.50
CA ALA A 73 3.73 7.41 -15.25
C ALA A 73 4.13 8.64 -14.38
N GLY A 74 5.29 9.22 -14.70
CA GLY A 74 5.82 10.43 -14.06
C GLY A 74 6.77 10.16 -12.87
N GLY A 75 7.28 11.22 -12.25
CA GLY A 75 8.38 11.12 -11.26
C GLY A 75 8.08 10.40 -9.94
N ARG A 76 6.88 9.80 -9.78
CA ARG A 76 6.56 8.88 -8.67
C ARG A 76 6.61 7.41 -9.09
N GLY A 77 6.70 7.12 -10.38
CA GLY A 77 6.72 5.77 -10.93
C GLY A 77 7.86 4.91 -10.37
N ASP A 78 8.95 5.53 -9.93
CA ASP A 78 10.11 4.85 -9.34
C ASP A 78 9.76 4.03 -8.09
N PHE A 79 8.73 4.44 -7.35
CA PHE A 79 8.37 3.82 -6.08
C PHE A 79 6.87 3.61 -5.89
N ILE A 80 6.01 3.99 -6.85
CA ILE A 80 4.58 3.71 -6.82
C ILE A 80 4.23 2.67 -7.87
N TRP A 81 3.60 1.62 -7.40
CA TRP A 81 3.11 0.50 -8.18
C TRP A 81 1.61 0.35 -7.98
N TYR A 82 0.89 -0.17 -8.96
CA TYR A 82 -0.54 -0.40 -8.82
C TYR A 82 -1.01 -1.61 -9.62
N SER A 83 -2.12 -2.19 -9.16
CA SER A 83 -2.97 -3.10 -9.93
C SER A 83 -4.21 -2.34 -10.38
N PRO A 84 -4.65 -2.44 -11.65
CA PRO A 84 -5.90 -1.83 -12.10
C PRO A 84 -7.15 -2.50 -11.51
N ASN A 85 -7.00 -3.71 -10.97
CA ASN A 85 -8.05 -4.51 -10.32
C ASN A 85 -7.76 -4.66 -8.83
N ASP A 86 -8.75 -5.19 -8.10
CA ASP A 86 -8.53 -5.71 -6.76
C ASP A 86 -7.31 -6.64 -6.74
N TYR A 87 -6.50 -6.54 -5.70
CA TYR A 87 -5.26 -7.26 -5.59
C TYR A 87 -5.28 -8.14 -4.34
N GLU A 88 -5.31 -9.45 -4.55
CA GLU A 88 -5.29 -10.45 -3.50
C GLU A 88 -3.85 -10.79 -3.13
N VAL A 89 -3.55 -10.72 -1.84
CA VAL A 89 -2.29 -11.22 -1.28
C VAL A 89 -2.58 -12.45 -0.45
N LYS A 90 -2.19 -13.60 -1.00
CA LYS A 90 -2.37 -14.89 -0.34
C LYS A 90 -1.51 -15.00 0.89
N LYS A 91 -1.94 -15.79 1.86
CA LYS A 91 -1.24 -15.99 3.13
C LYS A 91 0.27 -16.25 2.98
N GLU A 92 0.69 -17.03 1.99
CA GLU A 92 2.11 -17.33 1.72
C GLU A 92 2.95 -16.12 1.24
N GLN A 93 2.30 -15.05 0.80
CA GLN A 93 2.94 -13.81 0.35
C GLN A 93 2.92 -12.73 1.43
N GLN A 94 2.11 -12.90 2.49
CA GLN A 94 2.00 -11.96 3.60
C GLN A 94 3.26 -12.06 4.47
N ASN A 95 3.89 -10.92 4.75
CA ASN A 95 5.10 -10.88 5.56
C ASN A 95 4.79 -10.35 6.96
N ASP A 96 4.30 -9.12 7.05
CA ASP A 96 4.02 -8.44 8.32
C ASP A 96 3.02 -7.30 8.09
N HIS A 97 2.44 -6.80 9.17
CA HIS A 97 1.55 -5.66 9.16
C HIS A 97 1.40 -5.04 10.55
N GLY A 98 1.04 -3.76 10.63
CA GLY A 98 0.81 -3.10 11.92
C GLY A 98 0.84 -1.59 11.81
N LYS A 99 1.05 -0.92 12.94
CA LYS A 99 1.29 0.53 12.95
C LYS A 99 2.66 0.83 12.36
N SER A 100 2.69 1.85 11.51
CA SER A 100 3.89 2.24 10.77
C SER A 100 5.03 2.75 11.67
N ASP A 101 4.72 3.28 12.85
CA ASP A 101 5.70 3.83 13.81
C ASP A 101 6.16 2.84 14.89
N GLU A 102 5.61 1.62 14.89
CA GLU A 102 5.93 0.56 15.86
C GLU A 102 6.82 -0.55 15.26
N GLY A 103 7.53 -0.25 14.16
CA GLY A 103 8.50 -1.19 13.55
C GLY A 103 7.88 -2.28 12.69
N ALA A 104 6.60 -2.15 12.31
CA ALA A 104 6.03 -3.03 11.30
C ALA A 104 6.82 -2.89 9.99
N CYS A 105 7.21 -4.03 9.42
CA CYS A 105 7.87 -4.11 8.13
C CYS A 105 9.26 -3.45 7.99
N THR A 106 9.95 -3.27 9.12
CA THR A 106 11.37 -2.88 9.15
C THR A 106 12.29 -4.08 9.32
#